data_AF-A0A936U6D5-F1
#
_entry.id   AF-A0A936U6D5-F1
#
_cell.length_a   1.000
_cell.length_b   1.000
_cell.length_c   1.000
_cell.angle_alpha   90.00
_cell.angle_beta   90.00
_cell.angle_gamma   90.00
#
_symmetry.space_group_name_H-M   'P 1'
#
loop_
_entity.id
_entity.type
_entity.pdbx_description
1 polymer ?
#
loop_
_entity_poly.entity_id
_entity_poly.type
_entity_poly.pdbx_seq_one_letter_code
_entity_poly.pdbx_strand_id
1 'polypeptide(L)'
;MRLTLALWTLAACGEPEPQPVEETDVAPLCETGLDVTWDGWAAGFMLSQCQPCHASETPNRYGAPPSVTFDTLEDCRDQAGAIEDAVLTRASMPPAGGITDDERALLARWLDCGLP
;
A
#
# COMPACT_ATOMS: atom_id res chain seq x y z
N MET A 1 32.57 51.13 48.47
CA MET A 1 32.53 50.65 47.08
C MET A 1 32.11 49.19 47.13
N ARG A 2 30.82 48.89 46.90
CA ARG A 2 30.24 47.54 47.05
C ARG A 2 30.28 46.89 45.67
N LEU A 3 31.07 45.83 45.51
CA LEU A 3 31.14 45.04 44.29
C LEU A 3 30.10 43.91 44.41
N THR A 4 28.93 44.11 43.83
CA THR A 4 27.89 43.09 43.70
C THR A 4 28.26 42.16 42.55
N LEU A 5 28.64 40.92 42.87
CA LEU A 5 28.79 39.85 41.87
C LEU A 5 27.39 39.38 41.46
N ALA A 6 27.05 39.56 40.19
CA ALA A 6 25.83 39.04 39.59
C ALA A 6 25.99 37.52 39.36
N LEU A 7 25.18 36.72 40.03
CA LEU A 7 25.11 35.28 39.87
C LEU A 7 24.17 34.97 38.69
N TRP A 8 24.75 34.58 37.55
CA TRP A 8 24.01 34.17 36.36
C TRP A 8 23.51 32.73 36.55
N THR A 9 22.22 32.57 36.76
CA THR A 9 21.53 31.28 36.76
C THR A 9 21.43 30.75 35.33
N LEU A 10 22.07 29.61 35.07
CA LEU A 10 21.88 28.86 33.82
C LEU A 10 20.42 28.41 33.71
N ALA A 11 19.77 28.75 32.59
CA ALA A 11 18.51 28.19 32.19
C ALA A 11 18.71 26.71 31.81
N ALA A 12 18.17 25.81 32.62
CA ALA A 12 18.01 24.41 32.25
C ALA A 12 16.88 24.31 31.21
N CYS A 13 17.23 23.97 29.97
CA CYS A 13 16.25 23.49 29.01
C CYS A 13 15.81 22.10 29.48
N GLY A 14 14.56 21.97 29.90
CA GLY A 14 13.94 20.66 30.06
C GLY A 14 13.78 20.03 28.69
N GLU A 15 14.39 18.86 28.48
CA GLU A 15 14.09 18.02 27.34
C GLU A 15 12.61 17.61 27.40
N PRO A 16 11.84 17.75 26.31
CA PRO A 16 10.48 17.25 26.28
C PRO A 16 10.51 15.73 26.49
N GLU A 17 9.88 15.26 27.56
CA GLU A 17 9.75 13.84 27.83
C GLU A 17 9.05 13.17 26.63
N PRO A 18 9.61 12.08 26.08
CA PRO A 18 8.97 11.36 24.99
C PRO A 18 7.61 10.87 25.48
N GLN A 19 6.55 11.43 24.91
CA GLN A 19 5.19 10.99 25.16
C GLN A 19 5.10 9.52 24.71
N PRO A 20 4.55 8.61 25.53
CA PRO A 20 4.23 7.27 25.08
C PRO A 20 3.35 7.40 23.84
N VAL A 21 3.80 6.88 22.70
CA VAL A 21 2.92 6.73 21.55
C VAL A 21 1.81 5.78 22.01
N GLU A 22 0.60 6.29 22.16
CA GLU A 22 -0.55 5.40 22.33
C GLU A 22 -0.59 4.52 21.09
N GLU A 23 -0.25 3.25 21.28
CA GLU A 23 -0.46 2.17 20.34
C GLU A 23 -1.97 2.11 20.11
N THR A 24 -2.40 2.89 19.13
CA THR A 24 -3.78 2.89 18.68
C THR A 24 -4.01 1.47 18.25
N ASP A 25 -4.90 0.77 18.97
CA ASP A 25 -5.37 -0.57 18.69
C ASP A 25 -5.75 -0.62 17.21
N VAL A 26 -4.79 -1.03 16.38
CA VAL A 26 -4.98 -1.31 14.97
C VAL A 26 -5.76 -2.59 14.96
N ALA A 27 -7.07 -2.48 15.16
CA ALA A 27 -8.00 -3.49 14.71
C ALA A 27 -7.49 -3.97 13.35
N PRO A 28 -7.27 -5.29 13.18
CA PRO A 28 -6.40 -5.80 12.13
C PRO A 28 -6.83 -5.15 10.83
N LEU A 29 -5.87 -4.57 10.09
CA LEU A 29 -6.11 -3.71 8.91
C LEU A 29 -7.05 -4.33 7.85
N CYS A 30 -7.30 -5.63 7.99
CA CYS A 30 -8.09 -6.51 7.15
C CYS A 30 -9.53 -6.76 7.64
N GLU A 31 -9.86 -6.41 8.89
CA GLU A 31 -11.20 -6.53 9.48
C GLU A 31 -11.93 -5.18 9.58
N THR A 32 -11.21 -4.06 9.46
CA THR A 32 -11.81 -2.73 9.58
C THR A 32 -12.31 -2.21 8.23
N GLY A 33 -13.62 -2.37 7.98
CA GLY A 33 -14.57 -1.47 7.26
C GLY A 33 -14.13 -0.50 6.14
N LEU A 34 -12.96 -0.68 5.54
CA LEU A 34 -12.45 0.05 4.39
C LEU A 34 -12.46 -0.94 3.24
N ASP A 35 -13.43 -0.80 2.33
CA ASP A 35 -13.87 -1.76 1.31
C ASP A 35 -12.82 -2.12 0.23
N VAL A 36 -11.66 -2.62 0.65
CA VAL A 36 -10.61 -3.17 -0.21
C VAL A 36 -10.80 -4.68 -0.26
N THR A 37 -11.91 -5.10 -0.87
CA THR A 37 -12.25 -6.49 -1.17
C THR A 37 -12.39 -6.66 -2.68
N TRP A 38 -12.48 -7.91 -3.14
CA TRP A 38 -12.81 -8.20 -4.55
C TRP A 38 -14.09 -7.48 -5.01
N ASP A 39 -15.18 -7.63 -4.27
CA ASP A 39 -16.49 -7.07 -4.60
C ASP A 39 -16.57 -5.54 -4.43
N GLY A 40 -15.61 -4.95 -3.72
CA GLY A 40 -15.50 -3.50 -3.52
C GLY A 40 -14.59 -2.84 -4.54
N TRP A 41 -13.34 -2.63 -4.15
CA TRP A 41 -12.35 -1.89 -4.94
C TRP A 41 -11.56 -2.78 -5.93
N ALA A 42 -11.19 -4.00 -5.52
CA ALA A 42 -10.13 -4.73 -6.21
C ALA A 42 -10.54 -5.23 -7.61
N ALA A 43 -11.77 -5.71 -7.82
CA ALA A 43 -12.20 -6.14 -9.16
C ALA A 43 -12.16 -4.99 -10.18
N GLY A 44 -12.56 -3.77 -9.78
CA GLY A 44 -12.49 -2.58 -10.63
C GLY A 44 -11.05 -2.16 -10.94
N PHE A 45 -10.16 -2.27 -9.96
CA PHE A 45 -8.73 -2.05 -10.16
C PHE A 45 -8.13 -3.08 -11.14
N MET A 46 -8.39 -4.37 -10.95
CA MET A 46 -7.88 -5.43 -11.84
C MET A 46 -8.43 -5.27 -13.26
N LEU A 47 -9.72 -4.92 -13.40
CA LEU A 47 -10.35 -4.65 -14.69
C LEU A 47 -9.68 -3.49 -15.45
N SER A 48 -9.32 -2.42 -14.75
CA SER A 48 -8.80 -1.19 -15.38
C SER A 48 -7.28 -1.23 -15.60
N GLN A 49 -6.51 -1.80 -14.67
CA GLN A 49 -5.05 -1.72 -14.66
C GLN A 49 -4.37 -3.00 -15.16
N CYS A 50 -5.05 -4.16 -15.11
CA CYS A 50 -4.43 -5.46 -15.39
C CYS A 50 -5.05 -6.18 -16.59
N GLN A 51 -6.38 -6.30 -16.60
CA GLN A 51 -7.13 -7.04 -17.62
C GLN A 51 -6.99 -6.54 -19.07
N PRO A 52 -6.67 -5.27 -19.38
CA PRO A 52 -6.44 -4.87 -20.78
C PRO A 52 -5.38 -5.73 -21.49
N CYS A 53 -4.38 -6.22 -20.75
CA CYS A 53 -3.36 -7.14 -21.27
C CYS A 53 -3.53 -8.58 -20.77
N HIS A 54 -4.13 -8.78 -19.59
CA HIS A 54 -4.13 -10.07 -18.90
C HIS A 54 -5.46 -10.82 -18.90
N ALA A 55 -6.59 -10.24 -19.31
CA ALA A 55 -7.84 -10.99 -19.36
C ALA A 55 -7.77 -12.16 -20.37
N SER A 56 -8.34 -13.33 -20.07
CA SER A 56 -8.31 -14.48 -20.99
C SER A 56 -8.88 -14.14 -22.37
N GLU A 57 -9.93 -13.32 -22.39
CA GLU A 57 -10.64 -12.89 -23.60
C GLU A 57 -10.12 -11.56 -24.19
N THR A 58 -9.00 -11.01 -23.69
CA THR A 58 -8.47 -9.76 -24.28
C THR A 58 -8.05 -10.01 -25.73
N PRO A 59 -8.48 -9.16 -26.68
CA PRO A 59 -8.15 -9.34 -28.09
C PRO A 59 -6.66 -9.15 -28.39
N ASN A 60 -5.91 -8.46 -27.52
CA ASN A 60 -4.48 -8.27 -27.65
C ASN A 60 -3.80 -8.21 -26.28
N ARG A 61 -2.91 -9.18 -26.01
CA ARG A 61 -2.19 -9.31 -24.74
C ARG A 61 -0.90 -8.48 -24.66
N TYR A 62 -0.47 -7.85 -25.76
CA TYR A 62 0.78 -7.07 -25.82
C TYR A 62 2.02 -7.83 -25.30
N GLY A 63 2.05 -9.15 -25.52
CA GLY A 63 3.12 -10.03 -25.04
C GLY A 63 2.92 -10.60 -23.63
N ALA A 64 1.84 -10.25 -22.93
CA ALA A 64 1.50 -10.88 -21.65
C ALA A 64 1.25 -12.39 -21.84
N PRO A 65 1.87 -13.26 -21.02
CA PRO A 65 1.72 -14.72 -21.16
C PRO A 65 0.25 -15.15 -21.02
N PRO A 66 -0.23 -16.13 -21.82
CA PRO A 66 -1.61 -16.61 -21.71
C PRO A 66 -1.90 -17.33 -20.39
N SER A 67 -0.86 -17.79 -19.68
CA SER A 67 -0.99 -18.44 -18.37
C SER A 67 -1.09 -17.46 -17.19
N VAL A 68 -1.00 -16.15 -17.44
CA VAL A 68 -1.13 -15.12 -16.39
C VAL A 68 -2.39 -14.33 -16.66
N THR A 69 -3.50 -14.78 -16.07
CA THR A 69 -4.83 -14.18 -16.18
C THR A 69 -5.25 -13.56 -14.85
N PHE A 70 -6.20 -12.62 -14.91
CA PHE A 70 -6.75 -11.95 -13.72
C PHE A 70 -8.26 -11.75 -13.87
N ASP A 71 -8.96 -12.76 -14.39
CA ASP A 71 -10.40 -12.68 -14.67
C ASP A 71 -11.23 -12.85 -13.39
N THR A 72 -10.68 -13.57 -12.41
CA THR A 72 -11.33 -13.93 -11.15
C THR A 72 -10.44 -13.62 -9.95
N LEU A 73 -11.06 -13.62 -8.76
CA LEU A 73 -10.36 -13.54 -7.49
C LEU A 73 -9.34 -14.68 -7.32
N GLU A 74 -9.71 -15.89 -7.74
CA GLU A 74 -8.84 -17.05 -7.63
C GLU A 74 -7.59 -16.90 -8.50
N ASP A 75 -7.73 -16.39 -9.73
CA ASP A 75 -6.57 -16.09 -10.57
C ASP A 75 -5.61 -15.10 -9.88
N CYS A 76 -6.17 -14.10 -9.20
CA CYS A 76 -5.38 -13.11 -8.46
C CYS A 76 -4.66 -13.74 -7.26
N ARG A 77 -5.31 -14.68 -6.56
CA ARG A 77 -4.71 -15.43 -5.45
C ARG A 77 -3.56 -16.30 -5.92
N ASP A 78 -3.75 -17.03 -7.02
CA ASP A 78 -2.71 -17.85 -7.64
C ASP A 78 -1.49 -17.04 -8.09
N GLN A 79 -1.69 -15.77 -8.39
CA GLN A 79 -0.65 -14.85 -8.88
C GLN A 79 -0.25 -13.77 -7.88
N ALA A 80 -0.67 -13.85 -6.61
CA ALA A 80 -0.52 -12.77 -5.64
C ALA A 80 0.94 -12.27 -5.53
N GLY A 81 1.90 -13.19 -5.39
CA GLY A 81 3.32 -12.83 -5.33
C GLY A 81 3.88 -12.22 -6.62
N ALA A 82 3.34 -12.60 -7.79
CA ALA A 82 3.74 -12.01 -9.06
C ALA A 82 3.16 -10.60 -9.23
N ILE A 83 1.94 -10.36 -8.76
CA ILE A 83 1.31 -9.03 -8.71
C ILE A 83 2.15 -8.10 -7.82
N GLU A 84 2.47 -8.55 -6.60
CA GLU A 84 3.30 -7.80 -5.64
C GLU A 84 4.67 -7.45 -6.24
N ASP A 85 5.39 -8.43 -6.79
CA ASP A 85 6.70 -8.20 -7.40
C ASP A 85 6.61 -7.21 -8.58
N ALA A 86 5.68 -7.43 -9.50
CA ALA A 86 5.61 -6.64 -10.73
C ALA A 86 5.15 -5.20 -10.49
N VAL A 87 4.20 -4.99 -9.58
CA VAL A 87 3.55 -3.69 -9.34
C VAL A 87 4.18 -2.95 -8.17
N LEU A 88 4.41 -3.59 -7.03
CA LEU A 88 4.86 -2.90 -5.82
C LEU A 88 6.38 -2.87 -5.70
N THR A 89 7.05 -3.99 -6.02
CA THR A 89 8.51 -4.09 -5.88
C THR A 89 9.25 -3.49 -7.07
N ARG A 90 8.97 -3.97 -8.29
CA ARG A 90 9.68 -3.54 -9.52
C ARG A 90 9.02 -2.33 -10.19
N ALA A 91 7.77 -2.02 -9.83
CA ALA A 91 6.95 -0.98 -10.48
C ALA A 91 7.00 -1.05 -12.02
N SER A 92 7.07 -2.28 -12.56
CA SER A 92 7.24 -2.56 -13.99
C SER A 92 5.92 -2.75 -14.72
N MET A 93 4.83 -2.92 -13.97
CA MET A 93 3.48 -3.10 -14.49
C MET A 93 2.51 -2.06 -13.93
N PRO A 94 1.53 -1.63 -14.74
CA PRO A 94 1.44 -1.87 -16.19
C PRO A 94 2.54 -1.11 -16.96
N PRO A 95 2.96 -1.54 -18.17
CA PRO A 95 4.05 -0.90 -18.90
C PRO A 95 3.76 0.54 -19.32
N ALA A 96 2.48 0.87 -19.49
CA ALA A 96 2.01 2.22 -19.77
C ALA A 96 1.95 3.11 -18.52
N GLY A 97 2.19 2.55 -17.34
CA GLY A 97 1.96 3.22 -16.06
C GLY A 97 0.47 3.49 -15.81
N GLY A 98 0.18 4.47 -14.95
CA GLY A 98 -1.19 4.90 -14.66
C GLY A 98 -1.72 4.47 -13.29
N ILE A 99 -1.04 3.56 -12.60
CA ILE A 99 -1.31 3.27 -11.17
C ILE A 99 -0.72 4.38 -10.32
N THR A 100 -1.58 5.09 -9.59
CA THR A 100 -1.22 6.13 -8.61
C THR A 100 -0.66 5.55 -7.32
N ASP A 101 0.02 6.37 -6.52
CA ASP A 101 0.58 5.91 -5.23
C ASP A 101 -0.53 5.46 -4.26
N ASP A 102 -1.68 6.12 -4.25
CA ASP A 102 -2.85 5.72 -3.46
C ASP A 102 -3.37 4.34 -3.89
N GLU A 103 -3.46 4.07 -5.19
CA GLU A 103 -3.85 2.75 -5.70
C GLU A 103 -2.81 1.67 -5.36
N ARG A 104 -1.51 2.00 -5.36
CA ARG A 104 -0.47 1.05 -4.90
C ARG A 104 -0.63 0.73 -3.41
N ALA A 105 -0.97 1.72 -2.60
CA ALA A 105 -1.22 1.52 -1.17
C ALA A 105 -2.48 0.65 -0.93
N LEU A 106 -3.53 0.84 -1.72
CA LEU A 106 -4.73 -0.01 -1.67
C LEU A 106 -4.44 -1.43 -2.15
N LEU A 107 -3.67 -1.60 -3.23
CA LEU A 107 -3.23 -2.91 -3.72
C LEU A 107 -2.39 -3.64 -2.68
N ALA A 108 -1.42 -2.95 -2.06
CA ALA A 108 -0.59 -3.51 -0.99
C ALA A 108 -1.46 -4.01 0.17
N ARG A 109 -2.42 -3.19 0.63
CA ARG A 109 -3.36 -3.58 1.67
C ARG A 109 -4.19 -4.81 1.28
N TRP A 110 -4.70 -4.84 0.05
CA TRP A 110 -5.50 -5.97 -0.43
C TRP A 110 -4.70 -7.29 -0.39
N LEU A 111 -3.45 -7.25 -0.83
CA LEU A 111 -2.53 -8.39 -0.84
C LEU A 111 -2.15 -8.81 0.59
N ASP A 112 -1.78 -7.85 1.44
CA ASP A 112 -1.42 -8.09 2.85
C ASP A 112 -2.58 -8.74 3.63
N CYS A 113 -3.81 -8.41 3.24
CA CYS A 113 -5.03 -8.97 3.83
C CYS A 113 -5.47 -10.31 3.23
N GLY A 114 -4.67 -10.90 2.35
CA GLY A 114 -4.93 -12.23 1.80
C GLY A 114 -6.00 -12.25 0.70
N LEU A 115 -6.17 -11.12 0.00
CA LEU A 115 -7.13 -10.96 -1.10
C LEU A 115 -8.56 -11.33 -0.67
N PRO A 116 -9.15 -10.57 0.29
CA PRO A 116 -10.51 -10.81 0.77
C PRO A 116 -11.57 -10.53 -0.30
#